data_AF-A0A7Z8QI29-F1
#
_entry.id   AF-A0A7Z8QI29-F1
#
_cell.length_a   1.000
_cell.length_b   1.000
_cell.length_c   1.000
_cell.angle_alpha   90.00
_cell.angle_beta   90.00
_cell.angle_gamma   90.00
#
_symmetry.space_group_name_H-M   'P 1'
#
loop_
_entity.id
_entity.type
_entity.pdbx_description
1 polymer ?
#
loop_
_entity_poly.entity_id
_entity_poly.type
_entity_poly.pdbx_seq_one_letter_code
_entity_poly.pdbx_strand_id
1 'polypeptide(L)'
;MKGNPSWGEDKKSQFLLCFPVNKETLALVDELDQAGKSLYWTQLHRYFLADKDIDLVAIIAARFLEHEMPLAALDAISHMFHNSGASLLDGNLVESILIKIAIDPKGLNSHSIQSHQYKILNAIGLIQNCSGIKVENIRQIEWLYLPIFRFRKVQPCYLFKYVAENPVFFAQLVIWIYKRNDNVEELSQEKQKQRTETAMKLLDTLSILPGVVGEDINKDILNSWVDEARAIFEESGLVDIGDSKIGTYLAGSQVGNDGIWPHESVRDVLERIKNKQIEYGIICGKINARGVTCRGQYAGGSQEKELACRYKEDAEKIDCIFPNTAGVLRSIAEKYEKQAVIHDQSVEIGY
;
A
#
# COMPACT_ATOMS: atom_id res chain seq x y z
N MET A 1 -26.08 35.59 -23.26
CA MET A 1 -26.07 34.91 -24.57
C MET A 1 -27.46 34.66 -25.18
N LYS A 2 -28.54 35.27 -24.68
CA LYS A 2 -29.85 35.24 -25.35
C LYS A 2 -29.95 36.37 -26.37
N GLY A 3 -29.51 36.14 -27.61
CA GLY A 3 -29.80 37.09 -28.71
C GLY A 3 -28.77 37.28 -29.82
N ASN A 4 -28.07 36.24 -30.28
CA ASN A 4 -27.40 36.34 -31.60
C ASN A 4 -27.55 35.03 -32.40
N PRO A 5 -27.80 35.11 -33.72
CA PRO A 5 -28.21 33.96 -34.52
C PRO A 5 -27.05 32.98 -34.77
N SER A 6 -27.35 31.70 -34.50
CA SER A 6 -26.71 30.44 -34.91
C SER A 6 -25.18 30.37 -34.93
N TRP A 7 -24.49 30.75 -33.85
CA TRP A 7 -23.21 30.09 -33.62
C TRP A 7 -23.47 28.60 -33.38
N GLY A 8 -22.83 27.75 -34.18
CA GLY A 8 -22.80 26.32 -33.89
C GLY A 8 -22.18 26.08 -32.52
N GLU A 9 -22.57 24.99 -31.87
CA GLU A 9 -22.17 24.66 -30.50
C GLU A 9 -20.63 24.59 -30.35
N ASP A 10 -19.92 24.20 -31.42
CA ASP A 10 -18.46 24.24 -31.47
C ASP A 10 -17.87 25.64 -31.25
N LYS A 11 -18.44 26.66 -31.90
CA LYS A 11 -17.97 28.05 -31.77
C LYS A 11 -18.33 28.64 -30.41
N LYS A 12 -19.50 28.28 -29.87
CA LYS A 12 -19.90 28.70 -28.52
C LYS A 12 -18.95 28.12 -27.47
N SER A 13 -18.65 26.82 -27.58
CA SER A 13 -17.71 26.13 -26.70
C SER A 13 -16.31 26.74 -26.77
N GLN A 14 -15.77 26.94 -27.97
CA GLN A 14 -14.46 27.61 -28.15
C GLN A 14 -14.43 29.02 -27.58
N PHE A 15 -15.51 29.79 -27.74
CA PHE A 15 -15.60 31.12 -27.19
C PHE A 15 -15.62 31.11 -25.66
N LEU A 16 -16.35 30.18 -25.05
CA LEU A 16 -16.42 30.01 -23.58
C LEU A 16 -15.07 29.57 -22.98
N LEU A 17 -14.23 28.84 -23.72
CA LEU A 17 -12.87 28.49 -23.29
C LEU A 17 -11.96 29.71 -23.10
N CYS A 18 -12.30 30.86 -23.69
CA CYS A 18 -11.55 32.11 -23.50
C CYS A 18 -11.93 32.85 -22.20
N PHE A 19 -12.97 32.42 -21.49
CA PHE A 19 -13.43 33.05 -20.25
C PHE A 19 -12.78 32.41 -19.01
N PRO A 20 -12.68 33.16 -17.89
CA PRO A 20 -12.30 32.57 -16.62
C PRO A 20 -13.31 31.49 -16.21
N VAL A 21 -12.80 30.40 -15.63
CA VAL A 21 -13.65 29.31 -15.12
C VAL A 21 -14.21 29.72 -13.77
N ASN A 22 -15.47 30.16 -13.77
CA ASN A 22 -16.26 30.54 -12.60
C ASN A 22 -17.71 30.04 -12.74
N LYS A 23 -18.53 30.23 -11.70
CA LYS A 23 -19.91 29.71 -11.66
C LYS A 23 -20.76 30.28 -12.81
N GLU A 24 -20.52 31.51 -13.23
CA GLU A 24 -21.24 32.16 -14.33
C GLU A 24 -20.89 31.56 -15.70
N THR A 25 -19.61 31.37 -15.99
CA THR A 25 -19.16 30.72 -17.22
C THR A 25 -19.67 29.28 -17.29
N LEU A 26 -19.62 28.53 -16.18
CA LEU A 26 -20.12 27.16 -16.12
C LEU A 26 -21.64 27.07 -16.33
N ALA A 27 -22.40 28.04 -15.82
CA ALA A 27 -23.85 28.10 -16.09
C ALA A 27 -24.14 28.29 -17.59
N LEU A 28 -23.32 29.06 -18.31
CA LEU A 28 -23.44 29.20 -19.76
C LEU A 28 -23.03 27.93 -20.52
N VAL A 29 -22.03 27.20 -20.03
CA VAL A 29 -21.66 25.88 -20.56
C VAL A 29 -22.82 24.88 -20.36
N ASP A 30 -23.53 24.96 -19.23
CA ASP A 30 -24.68 24.11 -18.94
C ASP A 30 -25.88 24.37 -19.86
N GLU A 31 -25.96 25.54 -20.51
CA GLU A 31 -26.96 25.88 -21.53
C GLU A 31 -26.65 25.28 -22.93
N LEU A 32 -25.42 24.80 -23.19
CA LEU A 32 -25.06 24.17 -24.45
C LEU A 32 -25.75 22.80 -24.64
N ASP A 33 -25.73 22.27 -25.86
CA ASP A 33 -26.13 20.88 -26.08
C ASP A 33 -25.02 19.90 -25.63
N GLN A 34 -25.31 18.59 -25.70
CA GLN A 34 -24.36 17.58 -25.24
C GLN A 34 -23.03 17.59 -26.00
N ALA A 35 -23.06 17.92 -27.30
CA ALA A 35 -21.87 18.00 -28.13
C ALA A 35 -21.01 19.20 -27.73
N GLY A 36 -21.62 20.38 -27.55
CA GLY A 36 -20.95 21.60 -27.10
C GLY A 36 -20.33 21.46 -25.71
N LYS A 37 -21.06 20.84 -24.76
CA LYS A 37 -20.53 20.50 -23.42
C LYS A 37 -19.32 19.60 -23.51
N SER A 38 -19.44 18.49 -24.24
CA SER A 38 -18.33 17.55 -24.41
C SER A 38 -17.12 18.21 -25.05
N LEU A 39 -17.31 19.08 -26.05
CA LEU A 39 -16.22 19.81 -26.67
C LEU A 39 -15.53 20.77 -25.70
N TYR A 40 -16.31 21.47 -24.86
CA TYR A 40 -15.76 22.40 -23.88
C TYR A 40 -14.90 21.66 -22.87
N TRP A 41 -15.45 20.63 -22.23
CA TRP A 41 -14.74 19.91 -21.18
C TRP A 41 -13.51 19.19 -21.71
N THR A 42 -13.58 18.56 -22.89
CA THR A 42 -12.42 17.88 -23.49
C THR A 42 -11.27 18.81 -23.88
N GLN A 43 -11.54 20.09 -24.13
CA GLN A 43 -10.53 21.09 -24.52
C GLN A 43 -10.06 21.97 -23.36
N LEU A 44 -10.70 21.87 -22.18
CA LEU A 44 -10.33 22.66 -21.00
C LEU A 44 -9.05 22.10 -20.35
N HIS A 45 -7.89 22.52 -20.87
CA HIS A 45 -6.59 22.03 -20.39
C HIS A 45 -5.87 22.96 -19.41
N ARG A 46 -6.15 24.27 -19.46
CA ARG A 46 -5.51 25.27 -18.60
C ARG A 46 -6.55 26.26 -18.12
N TYR A 47 -6.73 26.30 -16.81
CA TYR A 47 -7.62 27.25 -16.17
C TYR A 47 -7.02 27.70 -14.85
N PHE A 48 -7.40 28.90 -14.42
CA PHE A 48 -7.01 29.46 -13.14
C PHE A 48 -8.19 29.42 -12.20
N LEU A 49 -7.99 28.85 -11.01
CA LEU A 49 -8.97 28.87 -9.93
C LEU A 49 -8.57 29.99 -8.97
N ALA A 50 -9.22 31.15 -9.11
CA ALA A 50 -9.09 32.21 -8.11
C ALA A 50 -9.65 31.72 -6.76
N ASP A 51 -8.96 32.05 -5.67
CA ASP A 51 -9.35 31.81 -4.28
C ASP A 51 -9.63 30.37 -3.85
N LYS A 52 -9.37 29.36 -4.70
CA LYS A 52 -9.55 27.93 -4.38
C LYS A 52 -10.94 27.63 -3.78
N ASP A 53 -11.98 28.20 -4.37
CA ASP A 53 -13.39 27.94 -4.02
C ASP A 53 -13.67 26.42 -4.13
N ILE A 54 -14.00 25.81 -2.99
CA ILE A 54 -14.21 24.36 -2.85
C ILE A 54 -15.41 23.90 -3.67
N ASP A 55 -16.49 24.67 -3.69
CA ASP A 55 -17.70 24.32 -4.44
C ASP A 55 -17.38 24.31 -5.93
N LEU A 56 -16.62 25.30 -6.39
CA LEU A 56 -16.20 25.40 -7.79
C LEU A 56 -15.28 24.23 -8.18
N VAL A 57 -14.33 23.87 -7.32
CA VAL A 57 -13.45 22.69 -7.53
C VAL A 57 -14.26 21.40 -7.61
N ALA A 58 -15.21 21.21 -6.69
CA ALA A 58 -16.07 20.02 -6.68
C ALA A 58 -16.93 19.92 -7.95
N ILE A 59 -17.52 21.04 -8.39
CA ILE A 59 -18.30 21.11 -9.64
C ILE A 59 -17.40 20.75 -10.83
N ILE A 60 -16.23 21.37 -10.94
CA ILE A 60 -15.30 21.12 -12.06
C ILE A 60 -14.85 19.66 -12.09
N ALA A 61 -14.48 19.10 -10.94
CA ALA A 61 -14.05 17.70 -10.84
C ALA A 61 -15.19 16.73 -11.21
N ALA A 62 -16.41 16.98 -10.74
CA ALA A 62 -17.58 16.19 -11.10
C ALA A 62 -17.87 16.25 -12.61
N ARG A 63 -17.81 17.45 -13.21
CA ARG A 63 -18.00 17.63 -14.66
C ARG A 63 -16.92 16.93 -15.49
N PHE A 64 -15.65 17.00 -15.08
CA PHE A 64 -14.59 16.24 -15.74
C PHE A 64 -14.85 14.73 -15.67
N LEU A 65 -15.39 14.23 -14.56
CA LEU A 65 -15.73 12.82 -14.41
C LEU A 65 -16.91 12.41 -15.30
N GLU A 66 -17.95 13.25 -15.41
CA GLU A 66 -19.10 13.05 -16.33
C GLU A 66 -18.66 12.94 -17.80
N HIS A 67 -17.56 13.61 -18.15
CA HIS A 67 -16.98 13.63 -19.50
C HIS A 67 -15.80 12.65 -19.68
N GLU A 68 -15.70 11.62 -18.85
CA GLU A 68 -14.70 10.54 -18.98
C GLU A 68 -13.24 11.04 -18.91
N MET A 69 -13.00 12.12 -18.16
CA MET A 69 -11.67 12.73 -17.97
C MET A 69 -11.19 12.66 -16.51
N PRO A 70 -10.94 11.47 -15.97
CA PRO A 70 -10.70 11.31 -14.54
C PRO A 70 -9.34 11.85 -14.07
N LEU A 71 -8.32 11.96 -14.94
CA LEU A 71 -7.07 12.66 -14.57
C LEU A 71 -7.26 14.18 -14.46
N ALA A 72 -8.08 14.79 -15.32
CA ALA A 72 -8.40 16.21 -15.21
C ALA A 72 -9.20 16.50 -13.93
N ALA A 73 -10.09 15.57 -13.55
CA ALA A 73 -10.79 15.62 -12.27
C ALA A 73 -9.81 15.50 -11.08
N LEU A 74 -8.85 14.56 -11.14
CA LEU A 74 -7.79 14.43 -10.13
C LEU A 74 -6.94 15.69 -10.02
N ASP A 75 -6.59 16.30 -11.16
CA ASP A 75 -5.82 17.54 -11.22
C ASP A 75 -6.58 18.69 -10.56
N ALA A 76 -7.88 18.82 -10.84
CA ALA A 76 -8.75 19.82 -10.22
C ALA A 76 -8.74 19.72 -8.68
N ILE A 77 -8.97 18.52 -8.14
CA ILE A 77 -8.97 18.32 -6.68
C ILE A 77 -7.58 18.44 -6.06
N SER A 78 -6.51 18.18 -6.82
CA SER A 78 -5.14 18.22 -6.31
C SER A 78 -4.70 19.61 -5.84
N HIS A 79 -5.30 20.67 -6.38
CA HIS A 79 -5.07 22.04 -5.94
C HIS A 79 -5.48 22.29 -4.48
N MET A 80 -6.35 21.43 -3.93
CA MET A 80 -6.86 21.49 -2.56
C MET A 80 -6.01 20.72 -1.55
N PHE A 81 -5.14 19.80 -1.99
CA PHE A 81 -4.37 18.92 -1.09
C PHE A 81 -3.41 19.66 -0.16
N HIS A 82 -2.94 20.85 -0.55
CA HIS A 82 -2.01 21.66 0.24
C HIS A 82 -2.70 22.70 1.13
N ASN A 83 -4.03 22.75 1.15
CA ASN A 83 -4.82 23.72 1.88
C ASN A 83 -5.72 23.04 2.93
N SER A 84 -6.23 23.81 3.89
CA SER A 84 -7.21 23.35 4.88
C SER A 84 -8.48 22.73 4.26
N GLY A 85 -8.75 23.04 2.99
CA GLY A 85 -9.91 22.57 2.24
C GLY A 85 -9.84 21.11 1.76
N ALA A 86 -8.73 20.39 1.94
CA ALA A 86 -8.70 18.95 1.65
C ALA A 86 -9.75 18.17 2.46
N SER A 87 -9.99 18.57 3.71
CA SER A 87 -11.02 17.98 4.58
C SER A 87 -12.47 18.26 4.15
N LEU A 88 -12.67 19.21 3.24
CA LEU A 88 -13.98 19.67 2.78
C LEU A 88 -14.38 19.06 1.42
N LEU A 89 -13.49 18.27 0.80
CA LEU A 89 -13.81 17.53 -0.42
C LEU A 89 -14.74 16.36 -0.09
N ASP A 90 -15.75 16.14 -0.93
CA ASP A 90 -16.61 14.96 -0.85
C ASP A 90 -15.81 13.70 -1.14
N GLY A 91 -15.71 12.83 -0.13
CA GLY A 91 -15.02 11.55 -0.22
C GLY A 91 -15.55 10.66 -1.35
N ASN A 92 -16.85 10.69 -1.65
CA ASN A 92 -17.44 9.88 -2.71
C ASN A 92 -17.00 10.32 -4.11
N LEU A 93 -16.80 11.62 -4.30
CA LEU A 93 -16.26 12.16 -5.55
C LEU A 93 -14.81 11.72 -5.75
N VAL A 94 -13.99 11.81 -4.69
CA VAL A 94 -12.59 11.36 -4.73
C VAL A 94 -12.49 9.85 -4.99
N GLU A 95 -13.31 9.06 -4.31
CA GLU A 95 -13.45 7.61 -4.56
C GLU A 95 -13.78 7.34 -6.04
N SER A 96 -14.80 8.02 -6.58
CA SER A 96 -15.26 7.81 -7.95
C SER A 96 -14.17 8.14 -8.98
N ILE A 97 -13.41 9.22 -8.75
CA ILE A 97 -12.24 9.59 -9.56
C ILE A 97 -11.20 8.48 -9.54
N LEU A 98 -10.82 7.99 -8.36
CA LEU A 98 -9.81 6.94 -8.20
C LEU A 98 -10.24 5.62 -8.86
N ILE A 99 -11.49 5.19 -8.66
CA ILE A 99 -12.02 3.98 -9.30
C ILE A 99 -11.99 4.13 -10.82
N LYS A 100 -12.39 5.28 -11.35
CA LYS A 100 -12.42 5.53 -12.80
C LYS A 100 -11.03 5.50 -13.42
N ILE A 101 -10.02 6.12 -12.78
CA ILE A 101 -8.61 6.05 -13.20
C ILE A 101 -8.11 4.60 -13.25
N ALA A 102 -8.50 3.77 -12.28
CA ALA A 102 -8.06 2.39 -12.21
C ALA A 102 -8.71 1.46 -13.27
N ILE A 103 -9.99 1.69 -13.61
CA ILE A 103 -10.76 0.83 -14.53
C ILE A 103 -10.52 1.18 -15.99
N ASP A 104 -10.40 2.47 -16.33
CA ASP A 104 -10.24 2.91 -17.72
C ASP A 104 -8.94 3.69 -17.95
N PRO A 105 -7.80 2.99 -18.04
CA PRO A 105 -6.54 3.61 -18.46
C PRO A 105 -6.51 3.92 -19.96
N LYS A 106 -7.59 3.72 -20.74
CA LYS A 106 -7.57 4.01 -22.19
C LYS A 106 -7.43 5.51 -22.40
N GLY A 107 -6.27 5.93 -22.89
CA GLY A 107 -5.85 7.33 -23.00
C GLY A 107 -4.78 7.73 -21.98
N LEU A 108 -4.52 6.89 -20.98
CA LEU A 108 -3.49 7.07 -19.96
C LEU A 108 -2.30 6.16 -20.27
N ASN A 109 -1.28 6.72 -20.91
CA ASN A 109 0.00 6.02 -21.04
C ASN A 109 0.57 5.76 -19.63
N SER A 110 1.36 4.70 -19.46
CA SER A 110 2.03 4.39 -18.17
C SER A 110 2.81 5.58 -17.58
N HIS A 111 3.30 6.48 -18.43
CA HIS A 111 3.98 7.71 -18.04
C HIS A 111 3.04 8.73 -17.35
N SER A 112 1.77 8.77 -17.75
CA SER A 112 0.75 9.64 -17.13
C SER A 112 0.42 9.17 -15.71
N ILE A 113 0.32 7.87 -15.46
CA ILE A 113 0.08 7.37 -14.10
C ILE A 113 1.27 7.66 -13.18
N GLN A 114 2.50 7.49 -13.68
CA GLN A 114 3.71 7.82 -12.92
C GLN A 114 3.81 9.31 -12.58
N SER A 115 3.47 10.21 -13.50
CA SER A 115 3.48 11.65 -13.24
C SER A 115 2.40 12.10 -12.25
N HIS A 116 1.31 11.33 -12.11
CA HIS A 116 0.21 11.61 -11.19
C HIS A 116 0.27 10.80 -9.89
N GLN A 117 1.30 9.95 -9.70
CA GLN A 117 1.45 9.07 -8.53
C GLN A 117 1.32 9.85 -7.20
N TYR A 118 1.94 11.03 -7.12
CA TYR A 118 1.85 11.89 -5.95
C TYR A 118 0.42 12.35 -5.65
N LYS A 119 -0.34 12.74 -6.69
CA LYS A 119 -1.74 13.19 -6.56
C LYS A 119 -2.65 12.03 -6.16
N ILE A 120 -2.45 10.85 -6.76
CA ILE A 120 -3.21 9.63 -6.42
C ILE A 120 -2.97 9.26 -4.95
N LEU A 121 -1.72 9.25 -4.48
CA LEU A 121 -1.43 8.90 -3.08
C LEU A 121 -2.03 9.92 -2.09
N ASN A 122 -2.01 11.21 -2.41
CA ASN A 122 -2.66 12.22 -1.58
C ASN A 122 -4.20 12.05 -1.55
N ALA A 123 -4.80 11.72 -2.70
CA ALA A 123 -6.23 11.42 -2.79
C ALA A 123 -6.60 10.18 -1.95
N ILE A 124 -5.77 9.13 -2.00
CA ILE A 124 -5.91 7.94 -1.15
C ILE A 124 -5.80 8.33 0.34
N GLY A 125 -4.80 9.14 0.70
CA GLY A 125 -4.65 9.64 2.06
C GLY A 125 -5.85 10.46 2.55
N LEU A 126 -6.54 11.17 1.65
CA LEU A 126 -7.75 11.91 1.96
C LEU A 126 -8.91 10.95 2.26
N ILE A 127 -9.19 9.97 1.39
CA ILE A 127 -10.29 9.01 1.60
C ILE A 127 -10.08 8.15 2.85
N GLN A 128 -8.83 7.83 3.21
CA GLN A 128 -8.49 7.07 4.41
C GLN A 128 -8.87 7.81 5.70
N ASN A 129 -8.86 9.15 5.66
CA ASN A 129 -9.18 10.02 6.78
C ASN A 129 -10.60 10.61 6.70
N CYS A 130 -11.35 10.31 5.63
CA CYS A 130 -12.68 10.85 5.40
C CYS A 130 -13.73 10.00 6.14
N SER A 131 -14.58 10.63 6.94
CA SER A 131 -15.75 9.97 7.51
C SER A 131 -16.87 9.90 6.46
N GLY A 132 -17.39 8.70 6.19
CA GLY A 132 -18.53 8.50 5.28
C GLY A 132 -18.28 7.55 4.10
N ILE A 133 -17.03 7.16 3.85
CA ILE A 133 -16.70 6.14 2.86
C ILE A 133 -16.73 4.75 3.50
N LYS A 134 -17.30 3.76 2.80
CA LYS A 134 -17.31 2.38 3.27
C LYS A 134 -15.90 1.80 3.28
N VAL A 135 -15.57 1.05 4.33
CA VAL A 135 -14.26 0.43 4.51
C VAL A 135 -13.90 -0.48 3.33
N GLU A 136 -14.87 -1.19 2.78
CA GLU A 136 -14.70 -2.07 1.62
C GLU A 136 -14.24 -1.30 0.38
N ASN A 137 -14.76 -0.08 0.17
CA ASN A 137 -14.39 0.76 -0.96
C ASN A 137 -12.95 1.26 -0.82
N ILE A 138 -12.55 1.67 0.39
CA ILE A 138 -11.16 2.09 0.67
C ILE A 138 -10.21 0.91 0.41
N ARG A 139 -10.53 -0.29 0.89
CA ARG A 139 -9.74 -1.51 0.65
C ARG A 139 -9.62 -1.83 -0.84
N GLN A 140 -10.70 -1.69 -1.61
CA GLN A 140 -10.68 -1.88 -3.06
C GLN A 140 -9.72 -0.89 -3.73
N ILE A 141 -9.77 0.38 -3.36
CA ILE A 141 -8.88 1.42 -3.90
C ILE A 141 -7.42 1.11 -3.53
N GLU A 142 -7.14 0.80 -2.26
CA GLU A 142 -5.80 0.43 -1.83
C GLU A 142 -5.26 -0.79 -2.60
N TRP A 143 -6.12 -1.77 -2.92
CA TRP A 143 -5.75 -2.94 -3.71
C TRP A 143 -5.39 -2.58 -5.15
N LEU A 144 -6.24 -1.79 -5.81
CA LEU A 144 -6.02 -1.33 -7.18
C LEU A 144 -4.72 -0.53 -7.32
N TYR A 145 -4.38 0.24 -6.30
CA TYR A 145 -3.20 1.10 -6.27
C TYR A 145 -2.01 0.51 -5.51
N LEU A 146 -2.05 -0.75 -5.11
CA LEU A 146 -0.96 -1.35 -4.32
C LEU A 146 0.45 -1.13 -4.90
N PRO A 147 0.69 -1.22 -6.24
CA PRO A 147 2.01 -1.02 -6.81
C PRO A 147 2.62 0.37 -6.59
N ILE A 148 1.80 1.39 -6.28
CA ILE A 148 2.27 2.78 -6.17
C ILE A 148 2.56 3.25 -4.74
N PHE A 149 2.30 2.45 -3.70
CA PHE A 149 2.57 2.83 -2.30
C PHE A 149 4.07 2.84 -1.90
N ARG A 150 4.99 2.52 -2.81
CA ARG A 150 6.43 2.42 -2.51
C ARG A 150 7.05 3.76 -2.06
N PHE A 151 7.73 3.75 -0.92
CA PHE A 151 8.60 4.82 -0.40
C PHE A 151 7.90 6.16 -0.07
N ARG A 152 6.68 6.12 0.49
CA ARG A 152 5.85 7.31 0.71
C ARG A 152 5.14 7.30 2.07
N LYS A 153 4.72 8.49 2.52
CA LYS A 153 4.02 8.72 3.80
C LYS A 153 2.68 7.99 3.90
N VAL A 154 1.98 7.80 2.78
CA VAL A 154 0.69 7.11 2.71
C VAL A 154 0.94 5.62 2.53
N GLN A 155 0.27 4.80 3.34
CA GLN A 155 0.36 3.34 3.36
C GLN A 155 -1.03 2.74 3.19
N PRO A 156 -1.18 1.51 2.64
CA PRO A 156 -2.49 0.86 2.48
C PRO A 156 -2.96 0.27 3.82
N CYS A 157 -3.30 1.16 4.76
CA CYS A 157 -3.55 0.80 6.15
C CYS A 157 -4.83 0.00 6.33
N TYR A 158 -5.85 0.18 5.49
CA TYR A 158 -7.10 -0.59 5.59
C TYR A 158 -6.92 -2.03 5.08
N LEU A 159 -6.09 -2.25 4.06
CA LEU A 159 -5.66 -3.57 3.59
C LEU A 159 -4.78 -4.26 4.62
N PHE A 160 -3.81 -3.56 5.21
CA PHE A 160 -2.96 -4.15 6.25
C PHE A 160 -3.79 -4.59 7.46
N LYS A 161 -4.72 -3.74 7.92
CA LYS A 161 -5.68 -4.11 8.98
C LYS A 161 -6.53 -5.31 8.57
N TYR A 162 -7.03 -5.34 7.34
CA TYR A 162 -7.83 -6.46 6.86
C TYR A 162 -7.06 -7.79 6.89
N VAL A 163 -5.78 -7.79 6.50
CA VAL A 163 -4.93 -8.99 6.58
C VAL A 163 -4.68 -9.39 8.04
N ALA A 164 -4.43 -8.42 8.92
CA ALA A 164 -4.23 -8.65 10.35
C ALA A 164 -5.49 -9.18 11.06
N GLU A 165 -6.69 -8.80 10.60
CA GLU A 165 -7.97 -9.24 11.12
C GLU A 165 -8.46 -10.56 10.50
N ASN A 166 -8.00 -10.90 9.30
CA ASN A 166 -8.55 -12.02 8.51
C ASN A 166 -7.46 -13.03 8.10
N PRO A 167 -7.25 -14.10 8.87
CA PRO A 167 -6.26 -15.14 8.54
C PRO A 167 -6.61 -15.90 7.26
N VAL A 168 -7.90 -16.01 6.91
CA VAL A 168 -8.36 -16.62 5.65
C VAL A 168 -7.85 -15.84 4.46
N PHE A 169 -7.94 -14.52 4.48
CA PHE A 169 -7.44 -13.68 3.40
C PHE A 169 -5.92 -13.76 3.28
N PHE A 170 -5.19 -13.79 4.40
CA PHE A 170 -3.74 -14.03 4.37
C PHE A 170 -3.39 -15.36 3.70
N ALA A 171 -4.05 -16.45 4.10
CA ALA A 171 -3.84 -17.76 3.49
C ALA A 171 -4.15 -17.75 1.99
N GLN A 172 -5.23 -17.07 1.59
CA GLN A 172 -5.62 -16.90 0.19
C GLN A 172 -4.55 -16.19 -0.64
N LEU A 173 -3.88 -15.16 -0.09
CA LEU A 173 -2.76 -14.46 -0.76
C LEU A 173 -1.60 -15.41 -1.03
N VAL A 174 -1.23 -16.24 -0.05
CA VAL A 174 -0.16 -17.23 -0.19
C VAL A 174 -0.55 -18.31 -1.21
N ILE A 175 -1.80 -18.79 -1.17
CA ILE A 175 -2.33 -19.76 -2.13
C ILE A 175 -2.24 -19.22 -3.57
N TRP A 176 -2.63 -17.96 -3.80
CA TRP A 176 -2.52 -17.32 -5.13
C TRP A 176 -1.09 -17.21 -5.66
N ILE A 177 -0.08 -17.28 -4.80
CA ILE A 177 1.34 -17.20 -5.19
C ILE A 177 1.89 -18.60 -5.50
N TYR A 178 1.57 -19.59 -4.66
CA TYR A 178 2.26 -20.89 -4.69
C TYR A 178 1.43 -22.03 -5.27
N LYS A 179 0.10 -21.90 -5.32
CA LYS A 179 -0.77 -22.89 -5.96
C LYS A 179 -1.10 -22.41 -7.36
N ARG A 180 -0.38 -22.95 -8.35
CA ARG A 180 -0.81 -22.84 -9.76
C ARG A 180 -2.12 -23.61 -9.88
N ASN A 181 -3.17 -22.97 -10.40
CA ASN A 181 -4.46 -23.61 -10.58
C ASN A 181 -4.36 -24.74 -11.59
N ASP A 182 -4.30 -25.98 -11.11
CA ASP A 182 -4.68 -27.14 -11.92
C ASP A 182 -6.21 -27.25 -12.04
N ASN A 183 -6.96 -26.48 -11.24
CA ASN A 183 -8.41 -26.38 -11.28
C ASN A 183 -8.86 -24.96 -11.64
N VAL A 184 -9.23 -24.80 -12.91
CA VAL A 184 -10.32 -23.95 -13.43
C VAL A 184 -10.51 -22.60 -12.71
N GLU A 185 -9.58 -21.66 -12.90
CA GLU A 185 -9.93 -20.25 -12.73
C GLU A 185 -10.33 -19.67 -14.08
N GLU A 186 -11.57 -19.16 -14.17
CA GLU A 186 -12.15 -18.44 -15.32
C GLU A 186 -11.42 -17.13 -15.67
N LEU A 187 -10.34 -16.80 -14.97
CA LEU A 187 -9.52 -15.60 -15.21
C LEU A 187 -8.50 -15.86 -16.32
N SER A 188 -8.32 -14.87 -17.20
CA SER A 188 -7.25 -14.89 -18.19
C SER A 188 -5.87 -14.98 -17.50
N GLN A 189 -4.89 -15.58 -18.19
CA GLN A 189 -3.52 -15.73 -17.67
C GLN A 189 -2.90 -14.40 -17.23
N GLU A 190 -3.19 -13.30 -17.94
CA GLU A 190 -2.73 -11.95 -17.57
C GLU A 190 -3.31 -11.48 -16.22
N LYS A 191 -4.61 -11.70 -15.99
CA LYS A 191 -5.26 -11.34 -14.73
C LYS A 191 -4.74 -12.19 -13.57
N GLN A 192 -4.49 -13.48 -13.80
CA GLN A 192 -3.87 -14.35 -12.80
C GLN A 192 -2.47 -13.84 -12.42
N LYS A 193 -1.63 -13.54 -13.41
CA LYS A 193 -0.29 -12.98 -13.19
C LYS A 193 -0.35 -11.67 -12.39
N GLN A 194 -1.23 -10.74 -12.79
CA GLN A 194 -1.41 -9.47 -12.09
C GLN A 194 -1.84 -9.68 -10.63
N ARG A 195 -2.75 -10.62 -10.38
CA ARG A 195 -3.21 -10.95 -9.02
C ARG A 195 -2.08 -11.53 -8.18
N THR A 196 -1.30 -12.48 -8.71
CA THR A 196 -0.14 -13.06 -8.02
C THR A 196 0.91 -11.99 -7.69
N GLU A 197 1.24 -11.10 -8.64
CA GLU A 197 2.17 -10.00 -8.41
C GLU A 197 1.67 -9.02 -7.33
N THR A 198 0.36 -8.75 -7.31
CA THR A 198 -0.27 -7.87 -6.32
C THR A 198 -0.27 -8.53 -4.94
N ALA A 199 -0.62 -9.81 -4.86
CA ALA A 199 -0.58 -10.59 -3.62
C ALA A 199 0.84 -10.65 -3.03
N MET A 200 1.84 -10.90 -3.87
CA MET A 200 3.25 -10.92 -3.45
C MET A 200 3.67 -9.56 -2.90
N LYS A 201 3.36 -8.46 -3.61
CA LYS A 201 3.64 -7.10 -3.13
C LYS A 201 2.95 -6.80 -1.80
N LEU A 202 1.71 -7.27 -1.61
CA LEU A 202 0.98 -7.05 -0.37
C LEU A 202 1.69 -7.74 0.79
N LEU A 203 1.99 -9.04 0.65
CA LEU A 203 2.70 -9.81 1.68
C LEU A 203 4.07 -9.20 2.02
N ASP A 204 4.82 -8.74 1.02
CA ASP A 204 6.16 -8.16 1.22
C ASP A 204 6.12 -6.77 1.90
N THR A 205 4.95 -6.12 1.96
CA THR A 205 4.79 -4.77 2.53
C THR A 205 3.97 -4.72 3.82
N LEU A 206 3.45 -5.86 4.28
CA LEU A 206 2.68 -5.94 5.53
C LEU A 206 3.46 -5.38 6.72
N SER A 207 2.82 -4.48 7.47
CA SER A 207 3.44 -3.81 8.62
C SER A 207 2.58 -3.78 9.88
N ILE A 208 1.33 -4.26 9.81
CA ILE A 208 0.42 -4.36 10.96
C ILE A 208 0.27 -5.84 11.28
N LEU A 209 0.60 -6.26 12.51
CA LEU A 209 0.40 -7.63 12.96
C LEU A 209 -1.02 -7.87 13.50
N PRO A 210 -1.49 -9.13 13.51
CA PRO A 210 -2.74 -9.50 14.18
C PRO A 210 -2.69 -9.14 15.67
N GLY A 211 -3.76 -8.56 16.19
CA GLY A 211 -3.89 -8.22 17.61
C GLY A 211 -3.16 -6.96 18.06
N VAL A 212 -2.55 -6.17 17.16
CA VAL A 212 -1.91 -4.90 17.52
C VAL A 212 -2.93 -3.91 18.09
N VAL A 213 -2.68 -3.41 19.30
CA VAL A 213 -3.47 -2.37 19.96
C VAL A 213 -2.49 -1.31 20.50
N GLY A 214 -2.37 -0.19 19.79
CA GLY A 214 -1.39 0.84 20.14
C GLY A 214 0.04 0.31 19.99
N GLU A 215 0.79 0.32 21.09
CA GLU A 215 2.17 -0.20 21.18
C GLU A 215 2.22 -1.60 21.80
N ASP A 216 1.11 -2.33 21.88
CA ASP A 216 1.05 -3.69 22.42
C ASP A 216 0.43 -4.66 21.40
N ILE A 217 0.60 -5.96 21.61
CA ILE A 217 0.02 -7.02 20.79
C ILE A 217 -0.78 -7.97 21.68
N ASN A 218 -2.09 -8.05 21.45
CA ASN A 218 -2.95 -9.01 22.13
C ASN A 218 -2.56 -10.45 21.77
N LYS A 219 -2.02 -11.17 22.77
CA LYS A 219 -1.56 -12.55 22.66
C LYS A 219 -2.65 -13.50 22.15
N ASP A 220 -3.87 -13.41 22.66
CA ASP A 220 -4.92 -14.38 22.35
C ASP A 220 -5.39 -14.23 20.90
N ILE A 221 -5.56 -12.98 20.43
CA ILE A 221 -5.90 -12.67 19.04
C ILE A 221 -4.79 -13.17 18.11
N LEU A 222 -3.52 -12.90 18.43
CA LEU A 222 -2.41 -13.35 17.61
C LEU A 222 -2.34 -14.89 17.53
N ASN A 223 -2.51 -15.58 18.65
CA ASN A 223 -2.47 -17.04 18.66
C ASN A 223 -3.64 -17.66 17.87
N SER A 224 -4.87 -17.15 18.04
CA SER A 224 -6.04 -17.61 17.26
C SER A 224 -5.80 -17.40 15.78
N TRP A 225 -5.32 -16.22 15.39
CA TRP A 225 -5.05 -15.88 13.99
C TRP A 225 -4.04 -16.85 13.38
N VAL A 226 -2.95 -17.17 14.10
CA VAL A 226 -1.94 -18.12 13.62
C VAL A 226 -2.53 -19.52 13.49
N ASP A 227 -3.31 -19.99 14.45
CA ASP A 227 -3.91 -21.33 14.40
C ASP A 227 -4.89 -21.47 13.22
N GLU A 228 -5.72 -20.46 12.99
CA GLU A 228 -6.65 -20.41 11.86
C GLU A 228 -5.92 -20.39 10.52
N ALA A 229 -4.88 -19.57 10.37
CA ALA A 229 -4.08 -19.51 9.14
C ALA A 229 -3.42 -20.87 8.84
N ARG A 230 -2.88 -21.53 9.87
CA ARG A 230 -2.21 -22.84 9.74
C ARG A 230 -3.19 -23.94 9.33
N ALA A 231 -4.39 -23.96 9.91
CA ALA A 231 -5.43 -24.93 9.53
C ALA A 231 -5.76 -24.86 8.03
N ILE A 232 -5.84 -23.65 7.46
CA ILE A 232 -6.11 -23.46 6.03
C ILE A 232 -4.96 -23.97 5.16
N PHE A 233 -3.72 -23.79 5.60
CA PHE A 233 -2.55 -24.31 4.88
C PHE A 233 -2.44 -25.84 4.95
N GLU A 234 -2.92 -26.45 6.03
CA GLU A 234 -3.05 -27.89 6.15
C GLU A 234 -4.06 -28.44 5.14
N GLU A 235 -5.26 -27.87 5.07
CA GLU A 235 -6.28 -28.24 4.08
C GLU A 235 -5.81 -27.99 2.63
N SER A 236 -5.02 -26.94 2.41
CA SER A 236 -4.57 -26.54 1.08
C SER A 236 -3.34 -27.30 0.58
N GLY A 237 -2.68 -28.10 1.42
CA GLY A 237 -1.44 -28.82 1.12
C GLY A 237 -0.20 -27.92 1.04
N LEU A 238 -0.21 -26.77 1.71
CA LEU A 238 0.86 -25.75 1.68
C LEU A 238 1.50 -25.51 3.05
N VAL A 239 1.41 -26.46 3.99
CA VAL A 239 1.84 -26.30 5.39
C VAL A 239 3.20 -25.64 5.54
N ASP A 240 4.26 -26.20 4.94
CA ASP A 240 5.62 -25.66 5.10
C ASP A 240 5.78 -24.24 4.55
N ILE A 241 5.15 -23.97 3.39
CA ILE A 241 5.18 -22.64 2.75
C ILE A 241 4.38 -21.64 3.60
N GLY A 242 3.20 -22.07 4.06
CA GLY A 242 2.31 -21.29 4.91
C GLY A 242 2.97 -20.92 6.22
N ASP A 243 3.53 -21.88 6.94
CA ASP A 243 4.28 -21.68 8.18
C ASP A 243 5.47 -20.72 7.97
N SER A 244 6.22 -20.88 6.88
CA SER A 244 7.31 -19.95 6.51
C SER A 244 6.83 -18.52 6.25
N LYS A 245 5.65 -18.36 5.61
CA LYS A 245 5.05 -17.05 5.36
C LYS A 245 4.45 -16.42 6.62
N ILE A 246 3.85 -17.22 7.50
CA ILE A 246 3.44 -16.77 8.85
C ILE A 246 4.68 -16.26 9.59
N GLY A 247 5.76 -17.01 9.60
CA GLY A 247 7.01 -16.57 10.22
C GLY A 247 7.55 -15.27 9.62
N THR A 248 7.54 -15.14 8.30
CA THR A 248 7.98 -13.90 7.61
C THR A 248 7.13 -12.71 8.03
N TYR A 249 5.81 -12.90 8.19
CA TYR A 249 4.90 -11.85 8.66
C TYR A 249 5.18 -11.47 10.11
N LEU A 250 5.35 -12.46 11.01
CA LEU A 250 5.71 -12.26 12.41
C LEU A 250 7.06 -11.55 12.61
N ALA A 251 7.96 -11.61 11.62
CA ALA A 251 9.22 -10.86 11.64
C ALA A 251 9.01 -9.34 11.73
N GLY A 252 7.84 -8.85 11.30
CA GLY A 252 7.39 -7.46 11.43
C GLY A 252 7.03 -7.04 12.86
N SER A 253 7.22 -7.91 13.87
CA SER A 253 7.02 -7.57 15.27
C SER A 253 7.79 -6.33 15.71
N GLN A 254 7.14 -5.52 16.53
CA GLN A 254 7.78 -4.51 17.35
C GLN A 254 8.66 -5.13 18.44
N VAL A 255 9.44 -4.28 19.12
CA VAL A 255 10.21 -4.64 20.31
C VAL A 255 9.23 -4.87 21.48
N GLY A 256 9.55 -5.84 22.34
CA GLY A 256 8.78 -6.13 23.55
C GLY A 256 8.86 -5.03 24.59
N ASN A 257 8.01 -5.12 25.60
CA ASN A 257 8.01 -4.17 26.72
C ASN A 257 9.29 -4.27 27.56
N ASP A 258 9.96 -5.43 27.52
CA ASP A 258 11.28 -5.67 28.09
C ASP A 258 12.45 -5.13 27.26
N GLY A 259 12.19 -4.45 26.14
CA GLY A 259 13.20 -3.89 25.25
C GLY A 259 13.86 -4.91 24.32
N ILE A 260 13.37 -6.16 24.29
CA ILE A 260 13.92 -7.24 23.46
C ILE A 260 12.96 -7.56 22.32
N TRP A 261 13.49 -7.78 21.11
CA TRP A 261 12.71 -8.24 19.98
C TRP A 261 12.73 -9.78 19.88
N PRO A 262 11.64 -10.45 19.45
CA PRO A 262 10.32 -9.90 19.12
C PRO A 262 9.49 -9.62 20.38
N HIS A 263 8.31 -9.00 20.22
CA HIS A 263 7.35 -8.76 21.31
C HIS A 263 6.95 -10.08 21.98
N GLU A 264 6.66 -10.05 23.28
CA GLU A 264 6.38 -11.21 24.12
C GLU A 264 5.27 -12.09 23.53
N SER A 265 4.21 -11.48 22.99
CA SER A 265 3.12 -12.19 22.31
C SER A 265 3.57 -13.03 21.10
N VAL A 266 4.61 -12.59 20.37
CA VAL A 266 5.21 -13.35 19.26
C VAL A 266 6.12 -14.45 19.78
N ARG A 267 6.81 -14.23 20.91
CA ARG A 267 7.60 -15.27 21.59
C ARG A 267 6.69 -16.40 22.05
N ASP A 268 5.52 -16.08 22.59
CA ASP A 268 4.52 -17.07 22.97
C ASP A 268 4.08 -17.95 21.80
N VAL A 269 3.92 -17.38 20.60
CA VAL A 269 3.65 -18.16 19.38
C VAL A 269 4.80 -19.13 19.08
N LEU A 270 6.05 -18.65 19.14
CA LEU A 270 7.24 -19.47 18.91
C LEU A 270 7.36 -20.63 19.92
N GLU A 271 7.18 -20.33 21.21
CA GLU A 271 7.26 -21.33 22.27
C GLU A 271 6.12 -22.34 22.22
N ARG A 272 4.93 -21.93 21.78
CA ARG A 272 3.77 -22.82 21.67
C ARG A 272 3.89 -23.74 20.47
N ILE A 273 4.24 -23.20 19.30
CA ILE A 273 4.17 -23.94 18.03
C ILE A 273 5.43 -24.75 17.75
N LYS A 274 6.62 -24.25 18.12
CA LYS A 274 7.92 -24.94 17.96
C LYS A 274 8.13 -25.53 16.56
N ASN A 275 7.89 -24.71 15.54
CA ASN A 275 7.94 -25.11 14.14
C ASN A 275 9.09 -24.42 13.41
N LYS A 276 9.97 -25.23 12.83
CA LYS A 276 11.18 -24.78 12.13
C LYS A 276 10.91 -23.89 10.93
N GLN A 277 9.77 -24.06 10.24
CA GLN A 277 9.42 -23.21 9.10
C GLN A 277 8.99 -21.82 9.56
N ILE A 278 8.23 -21.71 10.65
CA ILE A 278 7.90 -20.41 11.26
C ILE A 278 9.18 -19.71 11.73
N GLU A 279 10.04 -20.43 12.45
CA GLU A 279 11.34 -19.91 12.90
C GLU A 279 12.19 -19.43 11.72
N TYR A 280 12.31 -20.24 10.67
CA TYR A 280 13.03 -19.89 9.45
C TYR A 280 12.45 -18.65 8.78
N GLY A 281 11.12 -18.56 8.68
CA GLY A 281 10.40 -17.39 8.15
C GLY A 281 10.73 -16.12 8.93
N ILE A 282 10.69 -16.19 10.27
CA ILE A 282 11.03 -15.05 11.15
C ILE A 282 12.47 -14.60 10.92
N ILE A 283 13.42 -15.54 10.89
CA ILE A 283 14.84 -15.23 10.67
C ILE A 283 15.01 -14.54 9.31
N CYS A 284 14.43 -15.10 8.24
CA CYS A 284 14.54 -14.54 6.90
C CYS A 284 13.88 -13.16 6.79
N GLY A 285 12.68 -12.98 7.33
CA GLY A 285 12.00 -11.70 7.37
C GLY A 285 12.80 -10.63 8.11
N LYS A 286 13.38 -10.97 9.27
CA LYS A 286 14.15 -10.02 10.07
C LYS A 286 15.46 -9.59 9.40
N ILE A 287 16.17 -10.53 8.77
CA ILE A 287 17.39 -10.21 8.00
C ILE A 287 17.05 -9.33 6.80
N ASN A 288 15.99 -9.67 6.06
CA ASN A 288 15.58 -8.91 4.87
C ASN A 288 15.11 -7.49 5.20
N ALA A 289 14.48 -7.30 6.37
CA ALA A 289 14.04 -5.99 6.84
C ALA A 289 15.19 -4.97 7.03
N ARG A 290 16.44 -5.43 7.19
CA ARG A 290 17.61 -4.55 7.28
C ARG A 290 17.84 -3.75 5.99
N GLY A 291 17.45 -4.30 4.84
CA GLY A 291 17.63 -3.65 3.54
C GLY A 291 19.10 -3.44 3.16
N VAL A 292 19.34 -2.49 2.25
CA VAL A 292 20.69 -2.16 1.76
C VAL A 292 21.41 -1.31 2.79
N THR A 293 22.62 -1.72 3.17
CA THR A 293 23.48 -0.99 4.11
C THR A 293 24.60 -0.27 3.38
N CYS A 294 24.87 0.97 3.76
CA CYS A 294 26.06 1.71 3.32
C CYS A 294 27.17 1.62 4.38
N ARG A 295 28.43 1.58 3.93
CA ARG A 295 29.60 1.53 4.82
C ARG A 295 30.80 2.21 4.18
N GLY A 296 31.72 2.70 5.01
CA GLY A 296 32.97 3.30 4.55
C GLY A 296 33.94 2.24 3.99
N GLN A 297 34.89 2.68 3.16
CA GLN A 297 35.83 1.81 2.43
C GLN A 297 36.59 0.81 3.31
N TYR A 298 36.90 1.18 4.55
CA TYR A 298 37.65 0.34 5.50
C TYR A 298 36.82 -0.16 6.68
N ALA A 299 35.48 -0.04 6.60
CA ALA A 299 34.61 -0.34 7.74
C ALA A 299 34.41 -1.84 8.01
N GLY A 300 34.72 -2.71 7.02
CA GLY A 300 34.57 -4.16 7.12
C GLY A 300 33.17 -4.58 7.58
N GLY A 301 33.11 -5.65 8.36
CA GLY A 301 31.90 -6.21 8.97
C GLY A 301 31.52 -5.63 10.34
N SER A 302 31.96 -4.42 10.68
CA SER A 302 31.74 -3.82 12.01
C SER A 302 30.26 -3.71 12.40
N GLN A 303 29.40 -3.27 11.49
CA GLN A 303 27.96 -3.16 11.73
C GLN A 303 27.32 -4.52 12.02
N GLU A 304 27.72 -5.54 11.26
CA GLU A 304 27.23 -6.90 11.42
C GLU A 304 27.67 -7.52 12.75
N LYS A 305 28.91 -7.25 13.19
CA LYS A 305 29.42 -7.69 14.51
C LYS A 305 28.63 -7.07 15.66
N GLU A 306 28.32 -5.78 15.59
CA GLU A 306 27.50 -5.11 16.60
C GLU A 306 26.10 -5.73 16.70
N LEU A 307 25.45 -5.97 15.55
CA LEU A 307 24.14 -6.63 15.50
C LEU A 307 24.21 -8.04 16.07
N ALA A 308 25.21 -8.83 15.69
CA ALA A 308 25.40 -10.18 16.20
C ALA A 308 25.56 -10.20 17.73
N CYS A 309 26.35 -9.27 18.29
CA CYS A 309 26.54 -9.15 19.74
C CYS A 309 25.21 -8.85 20.44
N ARG A 310 24.44 -7.87 19.94
CA ARG A 310 23.12 -7.52 20.51
C ARG A 310 22.16 -8.72 20.51
N TYR A 311 22.06 -9.45 19.40
CA TYR A 311 21.18 -10.62 19.33
C TYR A 311 21.62 -11.75 20.26
N LYS A 312 22.93 -11.93 20.51
CA LYS A 312 23.43 -12.90 21.49
C LYS A 312 23.07 -12.49 22.92
N GLU A 313 23.31 -11.24 23.28
CA GLU A 313 22.96 -10.70 24.60
C GLU A 313 21.45 -10.80 24.87
N ASP A 314 20.62 -10.47 23.88
CA ASP A 314 19.17 -10.57 24.00
C ASP A 314 18.70 -12.02 24.11
N ALA A 315 19.33 -12.95 23.37
CA ALA A 315 19.06 -14.37 23.51
C ALA A 315 19.37 -14.88 24.93
N GLU A 316 20.50 -14.48 25.51
CA GLU A 316 20.89 -14.88 26.87
C GLU A 316 19.91 -14.40 27.94
N LYS A 317 19.39 -13.17 27.81
CA LYS A 317 18.42 -12.60 28.77
C LYS A 317 17.11 -13.37 28.83
N ILE A 318 16.67 -13.92 27.70
CA ILE A 318 15.34 -14.55 27.59
C ILE A 318 15.38 -16.08 27.58
N ASP A 319 16.56 -16.71 27.47
CA ASP A 319 16.72 -18.17 27.23
C ASP A 319 16.01 -19.06 28.27
N CYS A 320 16.03 -18.65 29.54
CA CYS A 320 15.38 -19.40 30.62
C CYS A 320 13.86 -19.42 30.53
N ILE A 321 13.25 -18.46 29.83
CA ILE A 321 11.80 -18.26 29.73
C ILE A 321 11.29 -18.62 28.33
N PHE A 322 12.02 -18.18 27.30
CA PHE A 322 11.70 -18.34 25.87
C PHE A 322 12.86 -19.00 25.11
N PRO A 323 13.14 -20.29 25.35
CA PRO A 323 14.31 -20.98 24.79
C PRO A 323 14.27 -21.12 23.26
N ASN A 324 13.09 -21.31 22.64
CA ASN A 324 13.00 -21.39 21.19
C ASN A 324 13.22 -20.01 20.55
N THR A 325 12.68 -18.96 21.18
CA THR A 325 12.92 -17.58 20.76
C THR A 325 14.42 -17.23 20.88
N ALA A 326 15.07 -17.61 21.98
CA ALA A 326 16.52 -17.44 22.12
C ALA A 326 17.30 -18.18 21.04
N GLY A 327 16.86 -19.39 20.64
CA GLY A 327 17.41 -20.11 19.49
C GLY A 327 17.28 -19.35 18.16
N VAL A 328 16.15 -18.70 17.92
CA VAL A 328 15.93 -17.81 16.76
C VAL A 328 16.89 -16.62 16.78
N LEU A 329 17.05 -15.95 17.93
CA LEU A 329 17.96 -14.80 18.07
C LEU A 329 19.43 -15.21 17.85
N ARG A 330 19.86 -16.36 18.40
CA ARG A 330 21.19 -16.93 18.12
C ARG A 330 21.39 -17.21 16.63
N SER A 331 20.39 -17.78 15.97
CA SER A 331 20.45 -18.04 14.52
C SER A 331 20.57 -16.75 13.70
N ILE A 332 19.91 -15.67 14.13
CA ILE A 332 20.07 -14.34 13.51
C ILE A 332 21.50 -13.81 13.74
N ALA A 333 22.02 -13.94 14.96
CA ALA A 333 23.38 -13.52 15.28
C ALA A 333 24.41 -14.24 14.39
N GLU A 334 24.31 -15.57 14.26
CA GLU A 334 25.20 -16.36 13.40
C GLU A 334 25.17 -15.92 11.92
N LYS A 335 23.99 -15.53 11.41
CA LYS A 335 23.87 -14.99 10.06
C LYS A 335 24.61 -13.66 9.92
N TYR A 336 24.52 -12.77 10.90
CA TYR A 336 25.28 -11.53 10.89
C TYR A 336 26.78 -11.78 11.03
N GLU A 337 27.22 -12.71 11.86
CA GLU A 337 28.65 -13.05 11.97
C GLU A 337 29.23 -13.54 10.64
N LYS A 338 28.49 -14.39 9.92
CA LYS A 338 28.87 -14.82 8.56
C LYS A 338 28.95 -13.64 7.58
N GLN A 339 28.00 -12.71 7.63
CA GLN A 339 28.04 -11.49 6.81
C GLN A 339 29.24 -10.60 7.19
N ALA A 340 29.56 -10.49 8.47
CA ALA A 340 30.70 -9.72 8.95
C ALA A 340 32.01 -10.21 8.35
N VAL A 341 32.23 -11.54 8.37
CA VAL A 341 33.43 -12.16 7.79
C VAL A 341 33.55 -11.88 6.30
N ILE A 342 32.44 -11.98 5.55
CA ILE A 342 32.42 -11.66 4.11
C ILE A 342 32.84 -10.20 3.87
N HIS A 343 32.36 -9.28 4.70
CA HIS A 343 32.69 -7.86 4.57
C HIS A 343 34.12 -7.53 5.00
N ASP A 344 34.65 -8.17 6.05
CA ASP A 344 36.06 -8.04 6.44
C ASP A 344 36.98 -8.50 5.30
N GLN A 345 36.71 -9.66 4.70
CA GLN A 345 37.47 -10.19 3.57
C GLN A 345 37.43 -9.26 2.35
N SER A 346 36.29 -8.61 2.10
CA SER A 346 36.18 -7.66 0.97
C SER A 346 37.09 -6.44 1.11
N VAL A 347 37.37 -6.01 2.36
CA VAL A 347 38.31 -4.91 2.63
C VAL A 347 39.74 -5.40 2.45
N GLU A 348 40.07 -6.61 2.90
CA GLU A 348 41.41 -7.20 2.79
C GLU A 348 41.84 -7.42 1.33
N ILE A 349 40.89 -7.74 0.44
CA ILE A 349 41.15 -8.02 -0.98
C ILE A 349 41.24 -6.72 -1.83
N GLY A 350 40.84 -5.57 -1.29
CA GLY A 350 41.06 -4.26 -1.90
C GLY A 350 40.25 -4.02 -3.18
N TYR A 351 38.92 -4.18 -3.14
CA TYR A 351 38.02 -3.75 -4.21
C TYR A 351 37.61 -2.28 -4.11
#